data_AF-A0A0B7FHG2-F1
#
_entry.id   AF-A0A0B7FHG2-F1
#
_cell.length_a   1.000
_cell.length_b   1.000
_cell.length_c   1.000
_cell.angle_alpha   90.00
_cell.angle_beta   90.00
_cell.angle_gamma   90.00
#
_symmetry.space_group_name_H-M   'P 1'
#
loop_
_entity.id
_entity.type
_entity.pdbx_description
1 polymer ?
#
loop_
_entity_poly.entity_id
_entity_poly.type
_entity_poly.pdbx_seq_one_letter_code
_entity_poly.pdbx_strand_id
1 'polypeptide(L)'
;MLSNVLLGVPALPDSLKVDGRELFGRMMRSPEFDPYILSAIHKLRETKRFRIVALTNNYSAQYERIRDTPPSQQGEHKFSPEAELEFLGWGESTGGPAGVGIRALFDDFVDSSVVGSRKPEPAIYQYACKANGVSPEEVVFLDDLGLNLKTAQKLGMRTIHVPIGGSREAVQQLQQLLGIQLLDSEIRSPNLRSEGRSKL
;
A
#
# COMPACT_ATOMS: atom_id res chain seq x y z
N MET A 1 10.14 -35.47 -38.04
CA MET A 1 9.52 -34.14 -38.24
C MET A 1 8.85 -33.76 -36.94
N LEU A 2 9.41 -32.81 -36.20
CA LEU A 2 8.88 -32.35 -34.92
C LEU A 2 7.83 -31.26 -35.20
N SER A 3 6.58 -31.54 -34.86
CA SER A 3 5.46 -30.59 -34.93
C SER A 3 5.56 -29.59 -33.77
N ASN A 4 5.85 -28.33 -34.10
CA ASN A 4 5.72 -27.21 -33.18
C ASN A 4 4.23 -27.02 -32.81
N VAL A 5 3.86 -27.36 -31.59
CA VAL A 5 2.57 -26.96 -31.00
C VAL A 5 2.69 -25.50 -30.62
N LEU A 6 2.17 -24.62 -31.47
CA LEU A 6 1.91 -23.21 -31.13
C LEU A 6 0.89 -23.18 -30.00
N LEU A 7 1.35 -22.90 -28.78
CA LEU A 7 0.51 -22.61 -27.63
C LEU A 7 -0.46 -21.48 -28.00
N GLY A 8 -1.77 -21.76 -27.90
CA GLY A 8 -2.85 -20.90 -28.37
C GLY A 8 -2.86 -19.54 -27.67
N VAL A 9 -2.29 -18.54 -28.34
CA VAL A 9 -2.46 -17.13 -27.96
C VAL A 9 -3.93 -16.76 -28.25
N PRO A 10 -4.72 -16.38 -27.24
CA PRO A 10 -6.11 -15.98 -27.47
C PRO A 10 -6.15 -14.74 -28.36
N ALA A 11 -7.14 -14.69 -29.27
CA ALA A 11 -7.36 -13.52 -30.10
C ALA A 11 -7.75 -12.32 -29.23
N LEU A 12 -7.13 -11.16 -29.48
CA LEU A 12 -7.53 -9.92 -28.83
C LEU A 12 -8.92 -9.52 -29.33
N PRO A 13 -9.76 -8.90 -28.47
CA PRO A 13 -11.09 -8.46 -28.89
C PRO A 13 -10.99 -7.33 -29.92
N ASP A 14 -11.86 -7.36 -30.93
CA ASP A 14 -11.92 -6.35 -32.00
C ASP A 14 -12.33 -4.95 -31.50
N SER A 15 -12.93 -4.87 -30.31
CA SER A 15 -13.23 -3.62 -29.63
C SER A 15 -13.17 -3.79 -28.11
N LEU A 16 -12.65 -2.78 -27.42
CA LEU A 16 -12.55 -2.76 -25.97
C LEU A 16 -13.22 -1.49 -25.44
N LYS A 17 -14.31 -1.66 -24.67
CA LYS A 17 -14.93 -0.58 -23.91
C LYS A 17 -14.40 -0.63 -22.48
N VAL A 18 -13.43 0.22 -22.15
CA VAL A 18 -12.94 0.39 -20.78
C VAL A 18 -13.54 1.66 -20.19
N ASP A 19 -14.30 1.52 -19.12
CA ASP A 19 -14.64 2.66 -18.25
C ASP A 19 -13.52 2.81 -17.22
N GLY A 20 -12.65 3.79 -17.42
CA GLY A 20 -11.53 4.05 -16.52
C GLY A 20 -11.95 4.43 -15.10
N ARG A 21 -13.09 5.11 -14.96
CA ARG A 21 -13.64 5.49 -13.65
C ARG A 21 -14.08 4.25 -12.89
N GLU A 22 -14.83 3.36 -13.55
CA GLU A 22 -15.26 2.11 -12.93
C GLU A 22 -14.11 1.15 -12.66
N LEU A 23 -13.13 1.04 -13.56
CA LEU A 23 -11.94 0.20 -13.35
C LEU A 23 -11.14 0.68 -12.12
N PHE A 24 -10.85 1.98 -12.05
CA PHE A 24 -10.13 2.57 -10.92
C PHE A 24 -10.93 2.50 -9.62
N GLY A 25 -12.24 2.77 -9.68
CA GLY A 25 -13.13 2.66 -8.53
C GLY A 25 -13.18 1.25 -7.95
N ARG A 26 -13.25 0.21 -8.79
CA ARG A 26 -13.17 -1.19 -8.35
C ARG A 26 -11.87 -1.49 -7.63
N MET A 27 -10.75 -1.00 -8.16
CA MET A 27 -9.44 -1.17 -7.55
C MET A 27 -9.38 -0.52 -6.17
N MET A 28 -9.93 0.68 -6.00
CA MET A 28 -9.89 1.41 -4.73
C MET A 28 -10.85 0.87 -3.67
N ARG A 29 -11.99 0.30 -4.08
CA ARG A 29 -13.00 -0.27 -3.16
C ARG A 29 -12.65 -1.67 -2.65
N SER A 30 -11.64 -2.34 -3.22
CA SER A 30 -11.28 -3.72 -2.89
C SER A 30 -9.82 -3.86 -2.43
N PRO A 31 -9.39 -3.18 -1.34
CA PRO A 31 -8.06 -3.41 -0.80
C PRO A 31 -7.99 -4.81 -0.16
N GLU A 32 -7.05 -5.63 -0.61
CA GLU A 32 -6.69 -6.89 0.07
C GLU A 32 -5.53 -6.65 1.02
N PHE A 33 -5.64 -7.16 2.25
CA PHE A 33 -4.55 -7.08 3.23
C PHE A 33 -3.53 -8.18 2.99
N ASP A 34 -2.25 -7.82 3.08
CA ASP A 34 -1.20 -8.82 3.16
C ASP A 34 -1.27 -9.57 4.51
N PRO A 35 -1.43 -10.91 4.51
CA PRO A 35 -1.68 -11.67 5.73
C PRO A 35 -0.47 -11.69 6.66
N TYR A 36 0.75 -11.60 6.13
CA TYR A 36 1.97 -11.62 6.95
C TYR A 36 2.17 -10.28 7.65
N ILE A 37 1.95 -9.17 6.95
CA ILE A 37 2.00 -7.83 7.55
C ILE A 37 0.91 -7.68 8.61
N LEU A 38 -0.32 -8.14 8.32
CA LEU A 38 -1.43 -8.06 9.27
C LEU A 38 -1.14 -8.86 10.55
N SER A 39 -0.68 -10.12 10.42
CA SER A 39 -0.29 -10.95 11.58
C SER A 39 0.84 -10.29 12.39
N ALA A 40 1.86 -9.75 11.71
CA ALA A 40 2.97 -9.04 12.37
C ALA A 40 2.49 -7.83 13.16
N ILE A 41 1.59 -7.00 12.60
CA ILE A 41 1.00 -5.85 13.29
C ILE A 41 0.28 -6.30 14.56
N HIS A 42 -0.59 -7.31 14.49
CA HIS A 42 -1.31 -7.78 15.67
C HIS A 42 -0.37 -8.23 16.78
N LYS A 43 0.63 -9.05 16.46
CA LYS A 43 1.62 -9.53 17.45
C LYS A 43 2.45 -8.40 18.05
N LEU A 44 2.88 -7.44 17.24
CA LEU A 44 3.61 -6.27 17.74
C LEU A 44 2.76 -5.45 18.72
N ARG A 45 1.47 -5.26 18.44
CA ARG A 45 0.55 -4.55 19.34
C ARG A 45 0.33 -5.30 20.65
N GLU A 46 0.22 -6.62 20.61
CA GLU A 46 0.09 -7.44 21.82
C GLU A 46 1.27 -7.25 22.80
N THR A 47 2.47 -6.98 22.27
CA THR A 47 3.62 -6.70 23.13
C THR A 47 3.50 -5.41 23.94
N LYS A 48 2.71 -4.44 23.45
CA LYS A 48 2.61 -3.06 23.99
C LYS A 48 3.96 -2.32 24.11
N ARG A 49 4.98 -2.78 23.38
CA ARG A 49 6.34 -2.20 23.41
C ARG A 49 6.64 -1.29 22.23
N PHE A 50 5.86 -1.41 21.16
CA PHE A 50 6.09 -0.68 19.91
C PHE A 50 4.89 0.19 19.60
N ARG A 51 5.17 1.36 19.05
CA ARG A 51 4.19 2.15 18.32
C ARG A 51 4.23 1.77 16.85
N ILE A 52 3.07 1.52 16.26
CA ILE A 52 2.94 1.16 14.85
C ILE A 52 2.32 2.33 14.11
N VAL A 53 3.08 2.91 13.18
CA VAL A 53 2.69 4.12 12.44
C VAL A 53 2.62 3.81 10.95
N ALA A 54 1.52 4.19 10.31
CA ALA A 54 1.43 4.15 8.85
C ALA A 54 2.00 5.45 8.28
N LEU A 55 2.97 5.35 7.37
CA LEU A 55 3.51 6.48 6.62
C LEU A 55 3.23 6.28 5.13
N THR A 56 2.20 6.94 4.62
CA THR A 56 1.66 6.68 3.27
C THR A 56 1.83 7.87 2.34
N ASN A 57 2.21 7.58 1.09
CA ASN A 57 2.06 8.52 0.00
C ASN A 57 0.67 8.29 -0.60
N ASN A 58 -0.19 9.27 -0.45
CA ASN A 58 -1.56 9.18 -0.90
C ASN A 58 -1.92 10.33 -1.83
N TYR A 59 -2.92 10.12 -2.68
CA TYR A 59 -3.45 11.17 -3.53
C TYR A 59 -4.37 12.07 -2.70
N SER A 60 -4.18 13.39 -2.79
CA SER A 60 -4.89 14.31 -1.92
C SER A 60 -6.36 14.45 -2.31
N ALA A 61 -7.24 14.46 -1.29
CA ALA A 61 -8.57 15.06 -1.39
C ALA A 61 -8.53 16.60 -1.51
N GLN A 62 -7.34 17.24 -1.41
CA GLN A 62 -7.15 18.67 -1.66
C GLN A 62 -7.27 18.98 -3.16
N TYR A 63 -8.50 18.93 -3.65
CA TYR A 63 -8.93 19.31 -4.99
C TYR A 63 -8.39 20.71 -5.40
N GLU A 64 -8.15 21.59 -4.43
CA GLU A 64 -7.64 22.95 -4.69
C GLU A 64 -6.24 22.99 -5.32
N ARG A 65 -5.38 21.99 -5.09
CA ARG A 65 -4.06 21.90 -5.77
C ARG A 65 -4.13 21.40 -7.21
N ILE A 66 -5.29 20.88 -7.63
CA ILE A 66 -5.55 20.51 -9.02
C ILE A 66 -5.96 21.74 -9.86
N ARG A 67 -6.17 22.93 -9.24
CA ARG A 67 -6.49 24.17 -9.98
C ARG A 67 -5.42 24.62 -10.98
N ASP A 68 -4.14 24.29 -10.73
CA ASP A 68 -3.05 24.63 -11.65
C ASP A 68 -2.90 23.64 -12.80
N THR A 69 -3.69 22.54 -12.79
CA THR A 69 -3.87 21.71 -13.97
C THR A 69 -5.04 22.31 -14.75
N PRO A 70 -4.87 22.74 -16.02
CA PRO A 70 -5.98 23.15 -16.85
C PRO A 70 -7.04 22.03 -16.81
N PRO A 71 -8.33 22.35 -16.57
CA PRO A 71 -9.39 21.36 -16.72
C PRO A 71 -9.20 20.67 -18.08
N SER A 72 -9.31 19.35 -18.13
CA SER A 72 -9.33 18.66 -19.42
C SER A 72 -10.39 19.35 -20.27
N GLN A 73 -10.02 19.91 -21.43
CA GLN A 73 -10.96 20.60 -22.32
C GLN A 73 -12.02 19.65 -22.92
N GLN A 74 -12.05 18.39 -22.49
CA GLN A 74 -13.01 17.38 -22.88
C GLN A 74 -14.02 17.14 -21.74
N GLY A 75 -15.19 17.76 -21.88
CA GLY A 75 -16.40 17.43 -21.14
C GLY A 75 -16.62 18.23 -19.85
N GLU A 76 -17.89 18.49 -19.55
CA GLU A 76 -18.32 19.01 -18.25
C GLU A 76 -17.90 18.01 -17.15
N HIS A 77 -17.38 18.51 -16.02
CA HIS A 77 -17.20 17.68 -14.83
C HIS A 77 -18.58 17.22 -14.34
N LYS A 78 -18.97 15.99 -14.70
CA LYS A 78 -20.30 15.43 -14.43
C LYS A 78 -20.58 15.15 -12.94
N PHE A 79 -19.56 15.16 -12.10
CA PHE A 79 -19.65 14.76 -10.69
C PHE A 79 -18.92 15.76 -9.80
N SER A 80 -19.44 15.98 -8.58
CA SER A 80 -18.75 16.79 -7.58
C SER A 80 -17.55 16.05 -6.98
N PRO A 81 -16.54 16.75 -6.43
CA PRO A 81 -15.41 16.11 -5.76
C PRO A 81 -15.83 15.13 -4.64
N GLU A 82 -16.85 15.48 -3.87
CA GLU A 82 -17.36 14.66 -2.77
C GLU A 82 -18.00 13.38 -3.31
N ALA A 83 -18.76 13.48 -4.40
CA ALA A 83 -19.36 12.34 -5.07
C ALA A 83 -18.30 11.39 -5.65
N GLU A 84 -17.18 11.93 -6.16
CA GLU A 84 -16.04 11.11 -6.61
C GLU A 84 -15.33 10.41 -5.44
N LEU A 85 -15.10 11.11 -4.32
CA LEU A 85 -14.48 10.50 -3.14
C LEU A 85 -15.34 9.35 -2.59
N GLU A 86 -16.65 9.55 -2.47
CA GLU A 86 -17.57 8.48 -2.08
C GLU A 86 -17.55 7.31 -3.07
N PHE A 87 -17.56 7.59 -4.38
CA PHE A 87 -17.45 6.55 -5.40
C PHE A 87 -16.16 5.73 -5.28
N LEU A 88 -15.03 6.37 -4.97
CA LEU A 88 -13.74 5.70 -4.77
C LEU A 88 -13.67 4.91 -3.45
N GLY A 89 -14.66 5.04 -2.57
CA GLY A 89 -14.60 4.50 -1.22
C GLY A 89 -13.65 5.29 -0.32
N TRP A 90 -13.40 6.56 -0.63
CA TRP A 90 -12.55 7.50 0.11
C TRP A 90 -13.35 8.61 0.80
N GLY A 91 -14.67 8.47 0.82
CA GLY A 91 -15.57 9.38 1.51
C GLY A 91 -15.38 9.36 3.02
N GLU A 92 -16.02 10.31 3.70
CA GLU A 92 -16.09 10.32 5.16
C GLU A 92 -16.77 9.04 5.68
N SER A 93 -17.78 8.54 4.93
CA SER A 93 -18.54 7.35 5.28
C SER A 93 -17.68 6.07 5.33
N THR A 94 -16.56 6.05 4.61
CA THR A 94 -15.68 4.88 4.48
C THR A 94 -14.39 4.99 5.28
N GLY A 95 -14.07 6.15 5.85
CA GLY A 95 -12.84 6.40 6.62
C GLY A 95 -11.65 6.89 5.77
N GLY A 96 -11.93 7.46 4.61
CA GLY A 96 -10.91 7.97 3.68
C GLY A 96 -10.16 6.85 2.92
N PRO A 97 -9.06 7.17 2.23
CA PRO A 97 -8.40 6.23 1.32
C PRO A 97 -7.82 4.96 1.95
N ALA A 98 -7.61 4.99 3.26
CA ALA A 98 -7.15 3.86 4.03
C ALA A 98 -8.36 2.99 4.49
N GLY A 99 -9.52 3.60 4.72
CA GLY A 99 -10.69 2.95 5.31
C GLY A 99 -10.65 2.87 6.84
N VAL A 100 -11.80 2.70 7.49
CA VAL A 100 -11.90 2.63 8.98
C VAL A 100 -11.12 1.44 9.56
N GLY A 101 -11.22 0.27 8.91
CA GLY A 101 -10.62 -0.98 9.40
C GLY A 101 -9.09 -0.95 9.44
N ILE A 102 -8.44 -0.40 8.40
CA ILE A 102 -6.96 -0.31 8.38
C ILE A 102 -6.46 0.70 9.40
N ARG A 103 -7.14 1.84 9.58
CA ARG A 103 -6.69 2.91 10.48
C ARG A 103 -6.62 2.41 11.92
N ALA A 104 -7.55 1.55 12.32
CA ALA A 104 -7.57 0.94 13.65
C ALA A 104 -6.39 -0.01 13.94
N LEU A 105 -5.61 -0.40 12.92
CA LEU A 105 -4.41 -1.22 13.06
C LEU A 105 -3.18 -0.42 13.52
N PHE A 106 -3.21 0.91 13.38
CA PHE A 106 -2.08 1.79 13.64
C PHE A 106 -2.39 2.75 14.78
N ASP A 107 -1.35 3.13 15.52
CA ASP A 107 -1.43 4.13 16.58
C ASP A 107 -1.42 5.56 16.01
N ASP A 108 -0.84 5.74 14.82
CA ASP A 108 -0.82 7.01 14.09
C ASP A 108 -0.79 6.77 12.56
N PHE A 109 -1.30 7.76 11.81
CA PHE A 109 -1.41 7.73 10.36
C PHE A 109 -0.86 9.04 9.78
N VAL A 110 0.36 8.97 9.25
CA VAL A 110 1.04 10.09 8.59
C VAL A 110 0.77 10.01 7.08
N ASP A 111 -0.21 10.80 6.64
CA ASP A 111 -0.63 10.87 5.24
C ASP A 111 0.02 12.08 4.54
N SER A 112 0.72 11.83 3.43
CA SER A 112 1.39 12.88 2.66
C SER A 112 0.45 13.99 2.18
N SER A 113 -0.81 13.67 1.91
CA SER A 113 -1.80 14.65 1.45
C SER A 113 -2.21 15.63 2.54
N VAL A 114 -2.13 15.23 3.81
CA VAL A 114 -2.43 16.05 4.97
C VAL A 114 -1.21 16.85 5.38
N VAL A 115 -0.04 16.20 5.41
CA VAL A 115 1.23 16.81 5.86
C VAL A 115 1.79 17.79 4.81
N GLY A 116 1.49 17.59 3.53
CA GLY A 116 2.01 18.42 2.44
C GLY A 116 3.48 18.13 2.07
N SER A 117 4.02 17.00 2.54
CA SER A 117 5.32 16.44 2.16
C SER A 117 5.15 14.94 1.89
N ARG A 118 5.93 14.37 0.98
CA ARG A 118 5.82 12.96 0.57
C ARG A 118 7.14 12.23 0.66
N LYS A 119 7.12 10.91 0.83
CA LYS A 119 8.31 10.09 0.62
C LYS A 119 8.76 10.23 -0.84
N PRO A 120 10.05 10.43 -1.14
CA PRO A 120 11.23 10.26 -0.28
C PRO A 120 11.79 11.56 0.32
N GLU A 121 11.01 12.64 0.45
CA GLU A 121 11.46 13.90 1.05
C GLU A 121 11.78 13.71 2.53
N PRO A 122 12.94 14.16 3.04
CA PRO A 122 13.32 13.98 4.44
C PRO A 122 12.30 14.53 5.46
N ALA A 123 11.59 15.60 5.08
CA ALA A 123 10.66 16.30 5.95
C ALA A 123 9.51 15.41 6.45
N ILE A 124 8.98 14.49 5.63
CA ILE A 124 7.88 13.61 6.07
C ILE A 124 8.33 12.60 7.15
N TYR A 125 9.56 12.10 7.05
CA TYR A 125 10.14 11.18 8.02
C TYR A 125 10.41 11.88 9.36
N GLN A 126 10.98 13.09 9.28
CA GLN A 126 11.24 13.93 10.46
C GLN A 126 9.93 14.33 11.13
N TYR A 127 8.90 14.66 10.35
CA TYR A 127 7.56 14.91 10.84
C TYR A 127 7.01 13.68 11.58
N ALA A 128 7.09 12.49 10.97
CA ALA A 128 6.59 11.25 11.58
C ALA A 128 7.29 10.95 12.92
N CYS A 129 8.62 11.08 12.97
CA CYS A 129 9.40 10.94 14.21
C CYS A 129 8.97 11.94 15.27
N LYS A 130 8.89 13.23 14.92
CA LYS A 130 8.51 14.31 15.84
C LYS A 130 7.08 14.12 16.38
N ALA A 131 6.13 13.81 15.51
CA ALA A 131 4.73 13.57 15.90
C ALA A 131 4.59 12.37 16.85
N ASN A 132 5.49 11.40 16.73
CA ASN A 132 5.48 10.18 17.54
C ASN A 132 6.45 10.19 18.72
N GLY A 133 7.20 11.27 18.92
CA GLY A 133 8.12 11.43 20.04
C GLY A 133 9.29 10.44 20.04
N VAL A 134 9.76 10.02 18.86
CA VAL A 134 10.87 9.06 18.71
C VAL A 134 12.01 9.67 17.90
N SER A 135 13.25 9.26 18.15
CA SER A 135 14.38 9.59 17.28
C SER A 135 14.43 8.63 16.07
N PRO A 136 15.05 9.02 14.95
CA PRO A 136 15.16 8.13 13.78
C PRO A 136 15.81 6.77 14.07
N GLU A 137 16.80 6.72 14.98
CA GLU A 137 17.54 5.49 15.33
C GLU A 137 16.68 4.46 16.06
N GLU A 138 15.59 4.91 16.69
CA GLU A 138 14.61 4.05 17.35
C GLU A 138 13.62 3.42 16.37
N VAL A 139 13.59 3.88 15.11
CA VAL A 139 12.61 3.47 14.11
C VAL A 139 13.12 2.30 13.25
N VAL A 140 12.23 1.34 13.01
CA VAL A 140 12.36 0.35 11.93
C VAL A 140 11.33 0.71 10.85
N PHE A 141 11.81 1.06 9.66
CA PHE A 141 11.01 1.52 8.53
C PHE A 141 10.91 0.45 7.44
N LEU A 142 9.68 0.07 7.06
CA LEU A 142 9.38 -0.92 6.04
C LEU A 142 8.77 -0.21 4.82
N ASP A 143 9.28 -0.47 3.62
CA ASP A 143 8.77 0.11 2.37
C ASP A 143 9.16 -0.78 1.18
N ASP A 144 8.37 -0.76 0.11
CA ASP A 144 8.63 -1.47 -1.14
C ASP A 144 9.55 -0.68 -2.08
N LEU A 145 9.67 0.64 -1.91
CA LEU A 145 10.47 1.48 -2.78
C LEU A 145 11.84 1.80 -2.17
N GLY A 146 12.90 1.30 -2.81
CA GLY A 146 14.28 1.51 -2.36
C GLY A 146 14.70 2.98 -2.21
N LEU A 147 14.10 3.91 -2.97
CA LEU A 147 14.38 5.35 -2.81
C LEU A 147 13.88 5.89 -1.46
N ASN A 148 12.71 5.45 -1.02
CA ASN A 148 12.15 5.81 0.28
C ASN A 148 13.02 5.27 1.41
N LEU A 149 13.47 4.01 1.29
CA LEU A 149 14.36 3.37 2.25
C LEU A 149 15.71 4.08 2.35
N LYS A 150 16.30 4.48 1.21
CA LYS A 150 17.57 5.21 1.21
C LYS A 150 17.50 6.53 1.98
N THR A 151 16.41 7.28 1.86
CA THR A 151 16.23 8.50 2.67
C THR A 151 16.08 8.16 4.15
N ALA A 152 15.24 7.19 4.51
CA ALA A 152 15.05 6.77 5.90
C ALA A 152 16.38 6.33 6.56
N GLN A 153 17.19 5.54 5.83
CA GLN A 153 18.50 5.09 6.29
C GLN A 153 19.48 6.25 6.49
N LYS A 154 19.50 7.24 5.59
CA LYS A 154 20.33 8.46 5.74
C LYS A 154 19.95 9.28 6.97
N LEU A 155 18.71 9.18 7.44
CA LEU A 155 18.24 9.84 8.65
C LEU A 155 18.54 9.05 9.93
N GLY A 156 19.05 7.81 9.83
CA GLY A 156 19.41 6.97 10.98
C GLY A 156 18.45 5.80 11.24
N MET A 157 17.37 5.67 10.46
CA MET A 157 16.41 4.58 10.65
C MET A 157 16.98 3.23 10.22
N ARG A 158 16.59 2.17 10.93
CA ARG A 158 16.76 0.79 10.43
C ARG A 158 15.72 0.56 9.35
N THR A 159 16.11 -0.03 8.22
CA THR A 159 15.22 -0.18 7.06
C THR A 159 15.11 -1.62 6.62
N ILE A 160 13.91 -2.06 6.24
CA ILE A 160 13.65 -3.37 5.65
C ILE A 160 12.90 -3.15 4.33
N HIS A 161 13.43 -3.74 3.25
CA HIS A 161 12.79 -3.69 1.94
C HIS A 161 11.72 -4.78 1.82
N VAL A 162 10.53 -4.39 1.37
CA VAL A 162 9.37 -5.28 1.20
C VAL A 162 9.04 -5.39 -0.29
N PRO A 163 9.70 -6.26 -1.07
CA PRO A 163 9.37 -6.42 -2.48
C PRO A 163 7.94 -6.97 -2.65
N ILE A 164 7.34 -6.70 -3.80
CA ILE A 164 6.01 -7.23 -4.14
C ILE A 164 6.04 -8.76 -4.05
N GLY A 165 5.17 -9.32 -3.20
CA GLY A 165 5.10 -10.76 -2.93
C GLY A 165 6.15 -11.31 -1.95
N GLY A 166 7.06 -10.48 -1.42
CA GLY A 166 8.10 -10.86 -0.45
C GLY A 166 7.87 -10.36 0.97
N SER A 167 6.61 -10.19 1.37
CA SER A 167 6.22 -9.74 2.71
C SER A 167 6.62 -10.71 3.80
N ARG A 168 6.56 -12.01 3.55
CA ARG A 168 6.98 -13.05 4.50
C ARG A 168 8.45 -12.89 4.88
N GLU A 169 9.33 -12.73 3.91
CA GLU A 169 10.77 -12.57 4.11
C GLU A 169 11.08 -11.27 4.84
N ALA A 170 10.37 -10.20 4.51
CA ALA A 170 10.49 -8.92 5.23
C ALA A 170 10.06 -9.04 6.71
N VAL A 171 8.95 -9.72 6.99
CA VAL A 171 8.51 -9.98 8.37
C VAL A 171 9.49 -10.89 9.09
N GLN A 172 10.11 -11.86 8.42
CA GLN A 172 11.17 -12.69 9.01
C GLN A 172 12.39 -11.85 9.42
N GLN A 173 12.82 -10.91 8.58
CA GLN A 173 13.89 -9.95 8.92
C GLN A 173 13.50 -9.09 10.12
N LEU A 174 12.25 -8.61 10.16
CA LEU A 174 11.74 -7.82 11.29
C LEU A 174 11.75 -8.64 12.59
N GLN A 175 11.30 -9.90 12.53
CA GLN A 175 11.33 -10.83 13.65
C GLN A 175 12.75 -11.04 14.18
N GLN A 176 13.73 -11.24 13.29
CA GLN A 176 15.15 -11.39 13.67
C GLN A 176 15.69 -10.11 14.32
N LEU A 177 15.36 -8.95 13.76
CA LEU A 177 15.82 -7.65 14.25
C LEU A 177 15.26 -7.32 15.64
N LEU A 178 14.00 -7.69 15.90
CA LEU A 178 13.33 -7.40 17.17
C LEU A 178 13.50 -8.52 18.21
N GLY A 179 13.87 -9.73 17.79
CA GLY A 179 13.93 -10.91 18.66
C GLY A 179 12.54 -11.39 19.11
N ILE A 180 11.51 -11.20 18.28
CA ILE A 180 10.11 -11.51 18.61
C ILE A 180 9.53 -12.40 17.51
N GLN A 181 8.80 -13.45 17.90
CA GLN A 181 8.12 -14.31 16.94
C GLN A 181 6.95 -13.57 16.28
N LEU A 182 7.07 -13.24 14.99
CA LEU A 182 6.04 -12.54 14.20
C LEU A 182 5.36 -13.45 13.18
N LEU A 183 6.06 -14.42 12.62
CA LEU A 183 5.46 -15.39 11.70
C LEU A 183 4.78 -16.53 12.47
N ASP A 184 3.62 -16.97 12.00
CA ASP A 184 3.04 -18.23 12.45
C ASP A 184 3.72 -19.40 11.72
N SER A 185 3.89 -20.52 12.40
CA SER A 185 4.46 -21.74 11.80
C SER A 185 3.60 -22.30 10.66
N GLU A 186 2.34 -21.89 10.53
CA GLU A 186 1.35 -22.51 9.63
C GLU A 186 0.80 -21.63 8.50
N ILE A 187 1.16 -20.34 8.41
CA ILE A 187 0.75 -19.54 7.25
C ILE A 187 1.61 -19.98 6.05
N ARG A 188 1.09 -20.95 5.29
CA ARG A 188 1.62 -21.33 3.97
C ARG A 188 1.26 -20.22 2.98
N SER A 189 2.23 -19.83 2.15
CA SER A 189 2.03 -18.90 1.04
C SER A 189 0.76 -19.27 0.26
N PRO A 190 -0.12 -18.32 -0.08
CA PRO A 190 -1.21 -18.61 -1.01
C PRO A 190 -0.59 -19.10 -2.32
N ASN A 191 -0.90 -20.35 -2.66
CA ASN A 191 -0.27 -21.11 -3.74
C ASN A 191 -0.17 -20.31 -5.04
N LEU A 192 1.04 -20.28 -5.60
CA LEU A 192 1.25 -20.23 -7.05
C LEU A 192 0.37 -21.32 -7.66
N ARG A 193 -0.59 -20.93 -8.49
CA ARG A 193 -1.49 -21.86 -9.18
C ARG A 193 -0.64 -22.86 -9.98
N SER A 194 -0.60 -24.10 -9.52
CA SER A 194 -0.21 -25.24 -10.34
C SER A 194 -1.35 -25.50 -11.34
N GLU A 195 -1.24 -24.96 -12.55
CA GLU A 195 -2.01 -25.48 -13.67
C GLU A 195 -1.45 -26.84 -14.04
N GLY A 196 -2.23 -27.88 -13.75
CA GLY A 196 -1.82 -29.25 -13.97
C GLY A 196 -2.97 -30.21 -13.67
N ARG A 197 -4.08 -30.10 -14.40
CA ARG A 197 -5.01 -31.23 -14.61
C ARG A 197 -5.57 -31.20 -16.02
N SER A 198 -4.86 -31.89 -16.91
CA SER A 198 -5.48 -32.57 -18.05
C SER A 198 -6.45 -33.62 -17.51
N LYS A 199 -7.73 -33.49 -17.87
CA LYS A 199 -8.71 -34.57 -17.97
C LYS A 199 -9.79 -34.15 -18.97
N LEU A 200 -9.55 -34.50 -20.24
CA LEU A 200 -10.40 -35.22 -21.20
C LEU A 200 -9.90 -34.93 -22.61
#